data_AF-A0A7K3PMG6-F1
#
_entry.id   AF-A0A7K3PMG6-F1
#
_cell.length_a   1.000
_cell.length_b   1.000
_cell.length_c   1.000
_cell.angle_alpha   90.00
_cell.angle_beta   90.00
_cell.angle_gamma   90.00
#
_symmetry.space_group_name_H-M   'P 1'
#
loop_
_entity.id
_entity.type
_entity.pdbx_description
1 polymer ?
#
loop_
_entity_poly.entity_id
_entity_poly.type
_entity_poly.pdbx_seq_one_letter_code
_entity_poly.pdbx_strand_id
1 'polypeptide(L)'
;LLSGLGPPPLADGTVLPLGRPGVPHARVDVAPQPAPPAELILRVAPGPRSDWFTTAAMRAFTSSVYQVSSASNRIGLRMDGPALERARPGELPSEGTVLGAVQVPTDGRPVVFLADH
;
A
#
# COMPACT_ATOMS: atom_id res chain seq x y z
N LEU A 1 -6.71 -0.64 13.74
CA LEU A 1 -5.44 -1.27 13.30
C LEU A 1 -4.25 -0.32 13.40
N LEU A 2 -4.41 1.00 13.26
CA LEU A 2 -3.46 1.97 13.85
C LEU A 2 -4.12 2.85 14.92
N SER A 3 -5.31 3.40 14.61
CA SER A 3 -6.05 4.31 15.51
C SER A 3 -7.12 3.63 16.38
N GLY A 4 -7.56 2.42 16.02
CA GLY A 4 -8.67 1.72 16.69
C GLY A 4 -10.05 2.33 16.40
N LEU A 5 -10.15 3.25 15.45
CA LEU A 5 -11.41 3.88 15.06
C LEU A 5 -12.24 2.97 14.15
N GLY A 6 -13.56 3.08 14.29
CA GLY A 6 -14.54 2.31 13.53
C GLY A 6 -15.04 1.07 14.30
N PRO A 7 -15.95 0.30 13.69
CA PRO A 7 -16.40 -0.97 14.27
C PRO A 7 -15.23 -1.94 14.48
N PRO A 8 -15.28 -2.80 15.51
CA PRO A 8 -14.28 -3.85 15.67
C PRO A 8 -14.32 -4.82 14.49
N PRO A 9 -13.22 -5.55 14.22
CA PRO A 9 -13.23 -6.69 13.31
C PRO A 9 -14.36 -7.67 13.68
N LEU A 10 -15.02 -8.22 12.67
CA LEU A 10 -16.09 -9.18 12.87
C LEU A 10 -15.56 -10.43 13.58
N ALA A 11 -16.39 -11.01 14.43
CA ALA A 11 -16.16 -12.28 15.09
C ALA A 11 -17.35 -13.23 14.87
N ASP A 12 -17.14 -14.52 15.12
CA ASP A 12 -18.22 -15.51 15.04
C ASP A 12 -19.41 -15.09 15.91
N GLY A 13 -20.62 -15.19 15.35
CA GLY A 13 -21.85 -14.74 16.01
C GLY A 13 -22.14 -13.24 15.88
N THR A 14 -21.30 -12.45 15.20
CA THR A 14 -21.60 -11.03 14.93
C THR A 14 -22.85 -10.90 14.07
N VAL A 15 -23.87 -10.21 14.57
CA VAL A 15 -25.09 -9.88 13.82
C VAL A 15 -24.96 -8.45 13.27
N LEU A 16 -25.04 -8.30 11.95
CA LEU A 16 -24.97 -7.01 11.27
C LEU A 16 -26.37 -6.51 10.91
N PRO A 17 -26.91 -5.49 11.59
CA PRO A 17 -28.22 -4.95 11.25
C PRO A 17 -28.15 -4.24 9.89
N LEU A 18 -29.15 -4.51 9.04
CA LEU A 18 -29.30 -3.78 7.79
C LEU A 18 -29.99 -2.43 8.06
N GLY A 19 -29.61 -1.42 7.28
CA GLY A 19 -30.34 -0.15 7.25
C GLY A 19 -31.77 -0.34 6.73
N ARG A 20 -32.64 0.65 6.97
CA ARG A 20 -33.99 0.64 6.39
C ARG A 20 -33.89 0.70 4.87
N PRO A 21 -34.54 -0.20 4.11
CA PRO A 21 -34.50 -0.16 2.66
C PRO A 21 -35.05 1.19 2.15
N GLY A 22 -34.31 1.79 1.21
CA GLY A 22 -34.71 3.03 0.54
C GLY A 22 -35.67 2.79 -0.63
N VAL A 23 -35.84 3.81 -1.47
CA VAL A 23 -36.59 3.70 -2.74
C VAL A 23 -35.91 2.68 -3.65
N PRO A 24 -36.65 1.81 -4.36
CA PRO A 24 -36.05 0.86 -5.30
C PRO A 24 -35.14 1.55 -6.30
N HIS A 25 -33.87 1.11 -6.36
CA HIS A 25 -32.92 1.61 -7.34
C HIS A 25 -33.18 0.97 -8.71
N ALA A 26 -32.98 1.73 -9.78
CA ALA A 26 -32.95 1.17 -11.13
C ALA A 26 -31.83 0.14 -11.23
N ARG A 27 -32.13 -1.04 -11.78
CA ARG A 27 -31.08 -2.03 -12.07
C ARG A 27 -30.26 -1.51 -13.24
N VAL A 28 -28.95 -1.46 -13.06
CA VAL A 28 -27.99 -1.09 -14.10
C VAL A 28 -27.16 -2.31 -14.46
N ASP A 29 -26.86 -2.46 -15.73
CA ASP A 29 -25.87 -3.45 -16.18
C ASP A 29 -24.50 -3.09 -15.61
N VAL A 30 -23.76 -4.10 -15.17
CA VAL A 30 -22.42 -3.92 -14.62
C VAL A 30 -21.40 -4.44 -15.62
N ALA A 31 -20.37 -3.65 -15.88
CA ALA A 31 -19.25 -4.09 -16.70
C ALA A 31 -18.55 -5.29 -16.03
N PRO A 32 -18.22 -6.36 -16.77
CA PRO A 32 -17.43 -7.46 -16.23
C PRO A 32 -16.12 -6.96 -15.63
N GLN A 33 -15.79 -7.42 -14.42
CA GLN A 33 -14.51 -7.12 -13.76
C GLN A 33 -13.57 -8.31 -13.92
N PRO A 34 -12.32 -8.09 -14.38
CA PRO A 34 -11.34 -9.17 -14.44
C PRO A 34 -10.94 -9.62 -13.03
N ALA A 35 -10.49 -10.86 -12.92
CA ALA A 35 -9.84 -11.33 -11.71
C ALA A 35 -8.54 -10.53 -11.46
N PRO A 36 -8.11 -10.36 -10.19
CA PRO A 36 -6.80 -9.78 -9.89
C PRO A 36 -5.68 -10.54 -10.64
N PRO A 37 -4.72 -9.84 -11.24
CA PRO A 37 -3.64 -10.48 -11.97
C PRO A 37 -2.68 -11.19 -11.01
N ALA A 38 -1.96 -12.20 -11.52
CA ALA A 38 -0.92 -12.90 -10.77
C ALA A 38 0.30 -11.99 -10.48
N GLU A 39 0.55 -11.01 -11.37
CA GLU A 39 1.62 -10.02 -11.24
C GLU A 39 1.04 -8.61 -11.44
N LEU A 40 1.47 -7.67 -10.59
CA LEU A 40 1.06 -6.28 -10.64
C LEU A 40 2.18 -5.42 -11.21
N ILE A 41 1.92 -4.75 -12.32
CA ILE A 41 2.79 -3.71 -12.87
C ILE A 41 2.24 -2.35 -12.43
N LEU A 42 2.96 -1.69 -11.51
CA LEU A 42 2.55 -0.41 -10.95
C LEU A 42 3.40 0.71 -11.53
N ARG A 43 2.74 1.84 -11.85
CA ARG A 43 3.44 3.08 -12.20
C ARG A 43 3.80 3.81 -10.91
N VAL A 44 5.02 4.32 -10.84
CA VAL A 44 5.50 5.13 -9.72
C VAL A 44 5.93 6.50 -10.20
N ALA A 45 5.53 7.54 -9.46
CA ALA A 45 6.08 8.88 -9.63
C ALA A 45 7.33 9.01 -8.73
N PRO A 46 8.51 9.35 -9.26
CA PRO A 46 9.70 9.54 -8.43
C PRO A 46 9.54 10.72 -7.47
N GLY A 47 10.04 10.57 -6.24
CA GLY A 47 10.08 11.64 -5.25
C GLY A 47 9.01 11.52 -4.14
N PRO A 48 9.02 12.44 -3.16
CA PRO A 48 9.87 13.64 -3.09
C PRO A 48 11.31 13.36 -2.63
N ARG A 49 11.62 12.13 -2.20
CA ARG A 49 12.94 11.73 -1.65
C ARG A 49 13.74 10.78 -2.55
N SER A 50 13.49 10.76 -3.85
CA SER A 50 14.26 9.90 -4.77
C SER A 50 15.75 10.26 -4.78
N ASP A 51 16.10 11.49 -4.43
CA ASP A 51 17.49 11.97 -4.28
C ASP A 51 18.22 11.38 -3.06
N TRP A 52 17.53 10.64 -2.20
CA TRP A 52 18.13 9.90 -1.08
C TRP A 52 18.70 8.54 -1.50
N PHE A 53 18.43 8.08 -2.72
CA PHE A 53 18.85 6.77 -3.23
C PHE A 53 19.84 6.90 -4.37
N THR A 54 20.70 5.90 -4.53
CA THR A 54 21.64 5.87 -5.64
C THR A 54 20.89 5.67 -6.96
N THR A 55 21.48 6.09 -8.08
CA THR A 55 20.91 5.82 -9.42
C THR A 55 20.74 4.32 -9.66
N ALA A 56 21.64 3.49 -9.13
CA ALA A 56 21.54 2.03 -9.19
C ALA A 56 20.33 1.52 -8.41
N ALA A 57 20.07 2.04 -7.21
CA ALA A 57 18.90 1.69 -6.41
C ALA A 57 17.59 2.09 -7.09
N MET A 58 17.51 3.31 -7.66
CA MET A 58 16.31 3.74 -8.40
C MET A 58 16.05 2.86 -9.62
N ARG A 59 17.10 2.44 -10.34
CA ARG A 59 16.97 1.48 -11.44
C ARG A 59 16.44 0.14 -10.92
N ALA A 60 17.09 -0.43 -9.89
CA ALA A 60 16.70 -1.69 -9.29
C ALA A 60 15.24 -1.68 -8.83
N PHE A 61 14.80 -0.60 -8.19
CA PHE A 61 13.41 -0.45 -7.75
C PHE A 61 12.39 -0.55 -8.89
N THR A 62 12.71 0.02 -10.06
CA THR A 62 11.79 0.06 -11.21
C THR A 62 11.93 -1.12 -12.17
N SER A 63 12.98 -1.94 -12.03
CA SER A 63 13.28 -3.05 -12.94
C SER A 63 13.31 -4.43 -12.29
N SER A 64 13.23 -4.49 -10.96
CA SER A 64 13.24 -5.75 -10.20
C SER A 64 11.84 -6.18 -9.83
N VAL A 65 11.65 -7.49 -9.72
CA VAL A 65 10.43 -8.07 -9.17
C VAL A 65 10.49 -8.00 -7.64
N TYR A 66 9.37 -7.63 -7.04
CA TYR A 66 9.17 -7.61 -5.60
C TYR A 66 8.03 -8.56 -5.24
N GLN A 67 8.25 -9.36 -4.19
CA GLN A 67 7.23 -10.25 -3.66
C GLN A 67 6.52 -9.59 -2.48
N VAL A 68 5.19 -9.65 -2.47
CA VAL A 68 4.42 -9.17 -1.32
C VAL A 68 4.68 -10.08 -0.12
N SER A 69 5.14 -9.48 0.98
CA SER A 69 5.45 -10.19 2.21
C SER A 69 4.20 -10.49 3.02
N SER A 70 4.21 -11.60 3.78
CA SER A 70 3.13 -11.98 4.71
C SER A 70 2.96 -10.99 5.87
N ALA A 71 3.94 -10.12 6.11
CA ALA A 71 3.86 -9.05 7.09
C ALA A 71 3.04 -7.82 6.62
N SER A 72 2.46 -7.87 5.42
CA SER A 72 1.63 -6.80 4.86
C SER A 72 0.27 -6.72 5.54
N ASN A 73 -0.26 -5.51 5.69
CA ASN A 73 -1.59 -5.26 6.24
C ASN A 73 -2.19 -3.97 5.66
N ARG A 74 -3.33 -3.51 6.20
CA ARG A 74 -4.04 -2.30 5.73
C ARG A 74 -3.25 -0.98 5.89
N ILE A 75 -2.19 -0.97 6.69
CA ILE A 75 -1.31 0.20 6.88
C ILE A 75 -0.25 0.22 5.79
N GLY A 76 0.39 -0.92 5.53
CA GLY A 76 1.46 -1.00 4.55
C GLY A 76 1.60 -2.37 3.88
N LEU A 77 1.79 -2.35 2.57
CA LEU A 77 2.20 -3.49 1.77
C LEU A 77 3.73 -3.56 1.77
N ARG A 78 4.27 -4.57 2.45
CA ARG A 78 5.70 -4.79 2.62
C ARG A 78 6.20 -5.69 1.50
N MET A 79 7.34 -5.34 0.92
CA MET A 79 7.87 -6.05 -0.23
C MET A 79 9.23 -6.67 0.08
N ASP A 80 9.35 -7.95 -0.24
CA ASP A 80 10.59 -8.70 -0.21
C ASP A 80 11.25 -8.62 -1.60
N GLY A 81 12.53 -8.25 -1.64
CA GLY A 81 13.26 -7.99 -2.88
C GLY A 81 14.58 -7.25 -2.61
N PRO A 82 15.20 -6.65 -3.64
CA PRO A 82 16.44 -5.90 -3.49
C PRO A 82 16.28 -4.73 -2.53
N ALA A 83 17.20 -4.63 -1.56
CA ALA A 83 17.31 -3.47 -0.68
C ALA A 83 17.82 -2.26 -1.47
N LEU A 84 17.21 -1.09 -1.25
CA LEU A 84 17.57 0.14 -1.94
C LEU A 84 18.68 0.88 -1.21
N GLU A 85 19.82 1.00 -1.87
CA GLU A 85 20.99 1.71 -1.34
C GLU A 85 20.75 3.22 -1.25
N ARG A 86 21.01 3.79 -0.06
CA ARG A 86 20.92 5.22 0.18
C ARG A 86 22.18 5.94 -0.34
N ALA A 87 21.97 7.01 -1.11
CA ALA A 87 23.03 7.93 -1.54
C ALA A 87 23.41 8.94 -0.45
N ARG A 88 22.56 9.13 0.57
CA ARG A 88 22.77 10.12 1.64
C ARG A 88 22.54 9.50 3.02
N PRO A 89 23.44 9.72 3.99
CA PRO A 89 23.20 9.35 5.39
C PRO A 89 22.24 10.34 6.07
N GLY A 90 21.82 10.02 7.30
CA GLY A 90 21.01 10.91 8.15
C GLY A 90 19.55 10.49 8.31
N GLU A 91 18.81 11.32 9.03
CA GLU A 91 17.40 11.11 9.36
C GLU A 91 16.52 12.16 8.66
N LEU A 92 15.29 11.78 8.35
CA LEU A 92 14.28 12.70 7.85
C LEU A 92 13.40 13.16 9.03
N PRO A 93 13.19 14.48 9.21
CA PRO A 93 12.10 14.94 10.05
C PRO A 93 10.77 14.31 9.62
N SER A 94 9.86 14.13 10.57
CA SER A 94 8.52 13.63 10.26
C SER A 94 7.83 14.54 9.24
N GLU A 95 7.23 13.93 8.22
CA GLU A 95 6.53 14.62 7.14
C GLU A 95 5.20 13.90 6.82
N GLY A 96 4.27 14.63 6.23
CA GLY A 96 2.99 14.06 5.80
C GLY A 96 3.19 13.01 4.71
N THR A 97 2.40 11.95 4.75
CA THR A 97 2.42 10.84 3.78
C THR A 97 1.05 10.70 3.12
N VAL A 98 1.00 9.99 1.99
CA VAL A 98 -0.23 9.81 1.20
C VAL A 98 -0.40 8.35 0.80
N LEU A 99 -1.65 7.99 0.47
CA LEU A 99 -1.98 6.66 -0.02
C LEU A 99 -1.15 6.34 -1.27
N GLY A 100 -0.48 5.19 -1.27
CA GLY A 100 0.39 4.75 -2.35
C GLY A 100 1.82 5.29 -2.28
N ALA A 101 2.17 6.14 -1.31
CA ALA A 101 3.55 6.54 -1.10
C ALA A 101 4.41 5.32 -0.74
N VAL A 102 5.64 5.30 -1.28
CA VAL A 102 6.60 4.21 -1.05
C VAL A 102 7.64 4.69 -0.05
N GLN A 103 7.54 4.19 1.17
CA GLN A 103 8.54 4.42 2.21
C GLN A 103 9.62 3.34 2.13
N VAL A 104 10.87 3.71 2.40
CA VAL A 104 11.99 2.77 2.47
C VAL A 104 12.66 2.95 3.84
N PRO A 105 12.46 2.02 4.79
CA PRO A 105 13.11 2.05 6.09
C PRO A 105 14.63 1.82 5.99
N THR A 106 15.30 1.80 7.14
CA THR A 106 16.76 1.63 7.23
C THR A 106 17.27 0.27 6.71
N ASP A 107 16.42 -0.74 6.64
CA ASP A 107 16.72 -2.04 6.04
C ASP A 107 16.69 -2.02 4.50
N GLY A 108 16.30 -0.89 3.89
CA GLY A 108 16.24 -0.69 2.45
C GLY A 108 15.05 -1.37 1.77
N ARG A 109 14.13 -2.03 2.50
CA ARG A 109 13.01 -2.77 1.91
C ARG A 109 11.79 -1.85 1.70
N PRO A 110 11.28 -1.68 0.47
CA PRO A 110 10.19 -0.74 0.26
C PRO A 110 8.86 -1.20 0.88
N VAL A 111 8.08 -0.24 1.35
CA VAL A 111 6.73 -0.41 1.92
C VAL A 111 5.80 0.58 1.24
N VAL A 112 4.72 0.10 0.62
CA VAL A 112 3.69 0.96 0.03
C VAL A 112 2.63 1.25 1.08
N PHE A 113 2.37 2.51 1.38
CA PHE A 113 1.30 2.89 2.32
C PHE A 113 -0.09 2.66 1.73
N LEU A 114 -0.96 2.06 2.55
CA LEU A 114 -2.32 1.65 2.20
C LEU A 114 -3.37 2.44 3.00
N ALA A 115 -4.63 2.01 2.98
CA ALA A 115 -5.78 2.80 3.42
C ALA A 115 -5.73 3.28 4.89
N ASP A 116 -4.96 2.62 5.76
CA ASP A 116 -4.91 2.92 7.20
C ASP A 116 -3.56 3.51 7.67
N HIS A 117 -2.74 4.06 6.76
CA HIS A 117 -1.48 4.73 7.10
C HIS A 117 -1.67 6.06 7.83
#